data_AF-A0A538G9V9-F1
#
_entry.id   AF-A0A538G9V9-F1
#
_cell.length_a   1.000
_cell.length_b   1.000
_cell.length_c   1.000
_cell.angle_alpha   90.00
_cell.angle_beta   90.00
_cell.angle_gamma   90.00
#
_symmetry.space_group_name_H-M   'P 1'
#
loop_
_entity.id
_entity.type
_entity.pdbx_description
1 polymer ?
#
loop_
_entity_poly.entity_id
_entity_poly.type
_entity_poly.pdbx_seq_one_letter_code
_entity_poly.pdbx_strand_id
1 'polypeptide(L)'
;MDITTPTSSASPKTISAVCPSGKRVIGGGARVTGSGAPRVSIDEAFPDSDGTKFNGVAREVVATSLTWTLQVYAMCATVAS
;
A
#
# COMPACT_ATOMS: atom_id res chain seq x y z
N MET A 1 -4.46 -8.86 -5.66
CA MET A 1 -4.80 -8.86 -4.22
C MET A 1 -4.68 -7.45 -3.70
N ASP A 2 -5.48 -7.10 -2.71
CA ASP A 2 -5.48 -5.79 -2.07
C ASP A 2 -5.62 -5.91 -0.55
N ILE A 3 -5.11 -4.91 0.16
CA ILE A 3 -5.14 -4.83 1.62
C ILE A 3 -5.26 -3.36 2.04
N THR A 4 -5.99 -3.09 3.12
CA THR A 4 -6.27 -1.72 3.58
C THR A 4 -5.95 -1.59 5.06
N THR A 5 -5.31 -0.49 5.44
CA THR A 5 -5.05 -0.14 6.85
C THR A 5 -6.34 0.26 7.57
N PRO A 6 -6.40 0.16 8.91
CA PRO A 6 -7.52 0.71 9.68
C PRO A 6 -7.75 2.21 9.41
N THR A 7 -9.02 2.63 9.47
CA THR A 7 -9.43 4.04 9.35
C THR A 7 -9.10 4.80 10.63
N SER A 8 -8.12 5.70 10.56
CA SER A 8 -7.65 6.52 11.69
C SER A 8 -6.82 7.70 11.17
N SER A 9 -6.47 8.64 12.04
CA SER A 9 -5.50 9.72 11.76
C SER A 9 -4.06 9.35 12.18
N ALA A 10 -3.78 8.06 12.43
CA ALA A 10 -2.42 7.65 12.75
C ALA A 10 -1.54 7.79 11.51
N SER A 11 -0.35 8.38 11.68
CA SER A 11 0.65 8.62 10.64
C SER A 11 2.04 8.28 11.20
N PRO A 12 2.92 7.59 10.44
CA PRO A 12 2.73 7.05 9.10
C PRO A 12 1.82 5.82 9.07
N LYS A 13 1.37 5.41 7.87
CA LYS A 13 0.75 4.10 7.65
C LYS A 13 1.58 3.28 6.67
N THR A 14 1.80 2.02 7.02
CA THR A 14 2.58 1.05 6.24
C THR A 14 1.79 -0.24 6.14
N ILE A 15 1.69 -0.79 4.93
CA ILE A 15 1.05 -2.10 4.71
C ILE A 15 1.61 -2.75 3.43
N SER A 16 1.63 -4.07 3.37
CA SER A 16 2.12 -4.82 2.21
C SER A 16 1.10 -5.82 1.70
N ALA A 17 0.86 -5.82 0.39
CA ALA A 17 0.03 -6.80 -0.29
C ALA A 17 0.90 -8.00 -0.72
N VAL A 18 0.69 -9.17 -0.11
CA VAL A 18 1.49 -10.38 -0.32
C VAL A 18 0.89 -11.25 -1.42
N CYS A 19 1.71 -11.66 -2.39
CA CYS A 19 1.32 -12.60 -3.44
C CYS A 19 1.11 -13.99 -2.83
N PRO A 20 0.12 -14.77 -3.30
CA PRO A 20 0.00 -16.17 -2.95
C PRO A 20 1.26 -16.96 -3.29
N SER A 21 1.50 -18.05 -2.56
CA SER A 21 2.63 -18.96 -2.82
C SER A 21 2.68 -19.39 -4.30
N GLY A 22 3.90 -19.42 -4.87
CA GLY A 22 4.14 -19.75 -6.28
C GLY A 22 3.91 -18.60 -7.28
N LYS A 23 3.56 -17.39 -6.82
CA LYS A 23 3.39 -16.21 -7.68
C LYS A 23 4.35 -15.08 -7.29
N ARG A 24 4.67 -14.22 -8.25
CA ARG A 24 5.44 -12.98 -8.04
C ARG A 24 4.67 -11.77 -8.52
N VAL A 25 5.00 -10.62 -7.93
CA VAL A 25 4.47 -9.32 -8.29
C VAL A 25 4.92 -8.97 -9.70
N ILE A 26 3.95 -8.66 -10.56
CA ILE A 26 4.17 -8.12 -11.91
C ILE A 26 3.75 -6.66 -12.02
N GLY A 27 3.17 -6.11 -10.97
CA GLY A 27 2.72 -4.72 -10.87
C GLY A 27 1.92 -4.49 -9.60
N GLY A 28 1.65 -3.24 -9.27
CA GLY A 28 0.89 -2.87 -8.09
C GLY A 28 0.70 -1.38 -7.98
N GLY A 29 0.17 -0.95 -6.84
CA GLY A 29 0.00 0.45 -6.53
C GLY A 29 -0.62 0.68 -5.17
N ALA A 30 -0.78 1.95 -4.84
CA ALA A 30 -1.31 2.39 -3.57
C ALA A 30 -2.31 3.53 -3.78
N ARG A 31 -3.30 3.62 -2.89
CA ARG A 31 -4.32 4.66 -2.89
C ARG A 31 -4.60 5.12 -1.47
N VAL A 32 -4.68 6.43 -1.28
CA VAL A 32 -5.16 7.03 -0.03
C VAL A 32 -6.61 7.47 -0.19
N THR A 33 -7.44 7.18 0.80
CA THR A 33 -8.85 7.63 0.83
C THR A 33 -9.25 8.16 2.20
N GLY A 34 -10.42 8.80 2.29
CA GLY A 34 -10.92 9.45 3.51
C GLY A 34 -10.80 10.99 3.45
N SER A 35 -11.39 11.66 4.44
CA SER A 35 -11.41 13.13 4.49
C SER A 35 -10.02 13.74 4.74
N GLY A 36 -9.11 12.98 5.36
CA GLY A 36 -7.71 13.38 5.53
C GLY A 36 -6.84 13.22 4.27
N ALA A 37 -7.31 12.53 3.23
CA ALA A 37 -6.51 12.17 2.06
C ALA A 37 -5.82 13.35 1.35
N PRO A 38 -6.42 14.55 1.21
CA PRO A 38 -5.74 15.70 0.58
C PRO A 38 -4.49 16.19 1.32
N ARG A 39 -4.24 15.72 2.54
CA ARG A 39 -3.11 16.11 3.40
C ARG A 39 -2.04 15.02 3.51
N VAL A 40 -2.19 13.93 2.76
CA VAL A 40 -1.35 12.73 2.84
C VAL A 40 -0.68 12.50 1.50
N SER A 41 0.59 12.12 1.51
CA SER A 41 1.33 11.66 0.34
C SER A 41 1.66 10.18 0.45
N ILE A 42 1.75 9.51 -0.68
CA ILE A 42 2.33 8.16 -0.79
C ILE A 42 3.83 8.35 -0.99
N ASP A 43 4.62 7.82 -0.06
CA ASP A 43 6.07 7.94 -0.09
C ASP A 43 6.72 6.72 -0.74
N GLU A 44 6.07 5.56 -0.62
CA GLU A 44 6.56 4.29 -1.16
C GLU A 44 5.43 3.51 -1.82
N ALA A 45 5.69 2.98 -3.01
CA ALA A 45 4.82 2.06 -3.74
C ALA A 45 5.68 1.18 -4.67
N PHE A 46 6.19 0.05 -4.17
CA PHE A 46 7.17 -0.76 -4.91
C PHE A 46 7.06 -2.26 -4.57
N PRO A 47 7.38 -3.17 -5.52
CA PRO A 47 7.58 -4.58 -5.23
C PRO A 47 8.84 -4.78 -4.38
N ASP A 48 8.85 -5.73 -3.45
CA ASP A 48 10.10 -6.08 -2.76
C ASP A 48 11.10 -6.79 -3.69
N SER A 49 12.33 -6.98 -3.21
CA SER A 49 13.43 -7.49 -4.02
C SER A 49 13.23 -8.92 -4.52
N ASP A 50 12.45 -9.75 -3.79
CA ASP A 50 12.15 -11.11 -4.23
C ASP A 50 10.81 -11.21 -4.99
N GLY A 51 10.07 -10.11 -5.10
CA GLY A 51 8.79 -10.02 -5.79
C GLY A 51 7.67 -10.77 -5.07
N THR A 52 7.77 -11.11 -3.79
CA THR A 52 6.67 -11.77 -3.05
C THR A 52 5.58 -10.80 -2.64
N LYS A 53 5.90 -9.51 -2.48
CA LYS A 53 4.94 -8.51 -1.98
C LYS A 53 5.14 -7.15 -2.60
N PHE A 54 4.07 -6.36 -2.61
CA PHE A 54 4.12 -4.95 -2.95
C PHE A 54 3.90 -4.13 -1.69
N ASN A 55 4.84 -3.24 -1.42
CA ASN A 55 4.88 -2.43 -0.20
C ASN A 55 4.28 -1.06 -0.49
N GLY A 56 3.50 -0.54 0.46
CA GLY A 56 3.03 0.84 0.44
C GLY A 56 3.27 1.54 1.76
N VAL A 57 3.72 2.79 1.67
CA VAL A 57 3.83 3.72 2.80
C VAL A 57 3.20 5.04 2.42
N ALA A 58 2.37 5.58 3.30
CA ALA A 58 1.81 6.92 3.18
C ALA A 58 1.92 7.67 4.49
N ARG A 59 2.12 8.99 4.40
CA ARG A 59 2.33 9.86 5.56
C ARG A 59 1.60 11.18 5.38
N GLU A 60 1.16 11.75 6.49
CA GLU A 60 0.67 13.12 6.52
C GLU A 60 1.80 14.10 6.17
N VAL A 61 1.67 14.79 5.04
CA VAL A 61 2.55 15.91 4.66
C VAL A 61 2.09 17.22 5.29
N VAL A 62 0.83 17.25 5.75
CA VAL A 62 0.29 18.28 6.63
C VAL A 62 -0.46 17.57 7.75
N ALA A 63 -0.04 17.77 9.00
CA ALA A 63 -0.64 17.12 10.17
C ALA A 63 -2.16 17.34 10.23
N THR A 64 -2.91 16.29 10.57
CA THR A 64 -4.39 16.35 10.63
C THR A 64 -4.98 15.38 11.65
N SER A 65 -6.15 15.72 12.20
CA SER A 65 -6.97 14.79 13.00
C SER A 65 -8.04 14.06 12.17
N LEU A 66 -8.18 14.44 10.89
CA LEU A 66 -9.09 13.77 9.96
C LEU A 66 -8.61 12.35 9.66
N THR A 67 -9.55 11.41 9.55
CA THR A 67 -9.23 10.03 9.30
C THR A 67 -8.98 9.75 7.82
N TRP A 68 -8.10 8.79 7.57
CA TRP A 68 -7.77 8.32 6.23
C TRP A 68 -7.39 6.85 6.27
N THR A 69 -7.31 6.21 5.10
CA THR A 69 -6.83 4.84 4.92
C THR A 69 -5.80 4.79 3.80
N LEU A 70 -4.86 3.86 3.92
CA LEU A 70 -3.96 3.43 2.85
C LEU A 70 -4.43 2.06 2.37
N GLN A 71 -4.78 1.97 1.09
CA GLN A 71 -4.99 0.69 0.39
C GLN A 71 -3.77 0.42 -0.50
N VAL A 72 -3.27 -0.81 -0.47
CA VAL A 72 -2.19 -1.30 -1.34
C VAL A 72 -2.70 -2.51 -2.09
N TYR A 73 -2.41 -2.57 -3.39
CA TYR A 73 -2.72 -3.71 -4.22
C TYR A 73 -1.49 -4.20 -4.95
N ALA A 74 -1.45 -5.49 -5.24
CA ALA A 74 -0.57 -6.01 -6.27
C ALA A 74 -1.22 -7.05 -7.18
N MET A 75 -0.60 -7.14 -8.34
CA MET A 75 -0.93 -8.03 -9.43
C MET A 75 0.13 -9.13 -9.41
N CYS A 76 -0.29 -10.39 -9.32
CA CYS A 76 0.65 -11.51 -9.29
C CYS A 76 0.41 -12.48 -10.43
N ALA A 77 1.51 -12.96 -11.00
CA ALA A 77 1.51 -14.05 -11.96
C ALA A 77 2.43 -15.18 -11.50
N THR A 78 2.17 -16.37 -12.04
CA THR A 78 3.07 -17.51 -11.88
C THR A 78 4.36 -17.23 -12.64
N VAL A 79 5.52 -17.48 -12.01
CA VAL A 79 6.80 -17.41 -12.70
C VAL A 79 6.99 -18.71 -13.47
N ALA A 80 7.13 -18.62 -14.80
CA ALA A 80 7.49 -19.78 -15.59
C ALA A 80 8.89 -20.25 -15.19
N SER A 81 9.05 -21.57 -15.03
CA SER A 81 10.34 -22.22 -14.76
C SER A 81 11.18 -22.34 -16.03
#